data_AF-A0A2G5UQG1-F1
#
_entry.id   AF-A0A2G5UQG1-F1
#
_cell.length_a   1.000
_cell.length_b   1.000
_cell.length_c   1.000
_cell.angle_alpha   90.00
_cell.angle_beta   90.00
_cell.angle_gamma   90.00
#
_symmetry.space_group_name_H-M   'P 1'
#
loop_
_entity.id
_entity.type
_entity.pdbx_description
1 polymer ?
#
loop_
_entity_poly.entity_id
_entity_poly.type
_entity_poly.pdbx_seq_one_letter_code
_entity_poly.pdbx_strand_id
1 'polypeptide(L)'
;MSLYDLKDIDDVNLEKGKEFVRSFISTCGENEIFFDKKFEISTRVDNWDKDKILFTYSQIKEFYKNELAISTDPKPVHAQQGHLGDFCLFGVLMTLAKRPKLLKQIIPESCCSVKHGIFHVRRVQT
;
A
#
# COMPACT_ATOMS: atom_id res chain seq x y z
N MET A 1 2.83 14.64 -25.46
CA MET A 1 3.22 14.66 -24.04
C MET A 1 4.57 13.96 -23.96
N SER A 2 5.62 14.66 -23.53
CA SER A 2 7.00 14.14 -23.52
C SER A 2 7.26 13.29 -22.26
N LEU A 3 8.31 12.46 -22.29
CA LEU A 3 8.78 11.68 -21.14
C LEU A 3 9.15 12.55 -19.93
N TYR A 4 9.54 13.81 -20.16
CA TYR A 4 9.82 14.78 -19.11
C TYR A 4 8.54 15.27 -18.44
N ASP A 5 7.50 15.56 -19.23
CA ASP A 5 6.19 15.99 -18.70
C ASP A 5 5.54 14.91 -17.82
N LEU A 6 5.72 13.62 -18.18
CA LEU A 6 5.23 12.48 -17.40
C LEU A 6 5.95 12.35 -16.05
N LYS A 7 7.26 12.56 -16.02
CA LYS A 7 8.06 12.50 -14.79
C LYS A 7 7.67 13.62 -13.82
N ASP A 8 7.44 14.82 -14.33
CA ASP A 8 7.03 15.98 -13.53
C ASP A 8 5.62 15.78 -12.94
N ILE A 9 4.69 15.20 -13.70
CA ILE A 9 3.35 14.86 -13.20
C ILE A 9 3.41 13.80 -12.10
N ASP A 10 4.25 12.77 -12.28
CA ASP A 10 4.43 11.69 -11.31
C ASP A 10 5.05 12.18 -9.99
N ASP A 11 5.99 13.12 -10.08
CA ASP A 11 6.61 13.73 -8.90
C ASP A 11 5.64 14.70 -8.18
N VAL A 12 4.85 15.47 -8.92
CA VAL A 12 3.77 16.30 -8.34
C VAL A 12 2.70 15.45 -7.64
N ASN A 13 2.30 14.33 -8.23
CA ASN A 13 1.33 13.41 -7.62
C ASN A 13 1.89 12.74 -6.37
N LEU A 14 3.19 12.41 -6.37
CA LEU A 14 3.87 11.90 -5.19
C LEU A 14 3.87 12.93 -4.05
N GLU A 15 4.23 14.19 -4.31
CA GLU A 15 4.22 15.22 -3.27
C GLU A 15 2.81 15.47 -2.71
N LYS A 16 1.77 15.51 -3.56
CA LYS A 16 0.38 15.56 -3.10
C LYS A 16 0.01 14.36 -2.22
N GLY A 17 0.48 13.16 -2.60
CA GLY A 17 0.30 11.95 -1.80
C GLY A 17 0.98 12.05 -0.43
N LYS A 18 2.23 12.55 -0.39
CA LYS A 18 2.96 12.80 0.86
C LYS A 18 2.24 13.80 1.74
N GLU A 19 1.82 14.93 1.19
CA GLU A 19 1.09 15.98 1.90
C GLU A 19 -0.22 15.45 2.47
N PHE A 20 -0.98 14.67 1.69
CA PHE A 20 -2.21 14.04 2.16
C PHE A 20 -1.96 13.13 3.36
N VAL A 21 -0.98 12.22 3.26
CA VAL A 21 -0.65 11.28 4.34
C VAL A 21 -0.18 12.03 5.59
N ARG A 22 0.71 13.03 5.44
CA ARG A 22 1.18 13.87 6.56
C ARG A 22 0.04 14.64 7.22
N SER A 23 -0.80 15.27 6.42
CA SER A 23 -1.96 16.03 6.90
C SER A 23 -2.89 15.12 7.70
N PHE A 24 -3.27 13.97 7.14
CA PHE A 24 -4.09 12.98 7.85
C PHE A 24 -3.46 12.55 9.18
N ILE A 25 -2.19 12.13 9.17
CA ILE A 25 -1.48 11.69 10.38
C ILE A 25 -1.42 12.80 11.44
N SER A 26 -1.28 14.07 11.02
CA SER A 26 -1.21 15.20 11.95
C SER A 26 -2.53 15.54 12.63
N THR A 27 -3.66 15.16 12.01
CA THR A 27 -5.01 15.49 12.50
C THR A 27 -5.76 14.30 13.08
N CYS A 28 -5.36 13.08 12.77
CA CYS A 28 -6.09 11.88 13.17
C CYS A 28 -5.88 11.54 14.65
N GLY A 29 -6.89 10.91 15.25
CA GLY A 29 -6.80 10.39 16.62
C GLY A 29 -5.77 9.25 16.74
N GLU A 30 -5.28 9.02 17.97
CA GLU A 30 -4.23 8.02 18.22
C GLU A 30 -4.54 6.60 17.71
N ASN A 31 -5.82 6.23 17.71
CA ASN A 31 -6.31 4.92 17.28
C ASN A 31 -7.15 4.99 15.99
N GLU A 32 -7.14 6.12 15.30
CA GLU A 32 -7.92 6.31 14.10
C GLU A 32 -7.33 5.53 12.92
N ILE A 33 -8.18 4.80 12.22
CA ILE A 33 -7.81 4.05 11.02
C ILE A 33 -8.41 4.74 9.81
N PHE A 34 -7.56 5.00 8.82
CA PHE A 34 -7.98 5.59 7.56
C PHE A 34 -9.01 4.70 6.85
N PHE A 35 -10.08 5.31 6.34
CA PHE A 35 -11.09 4.63 5.54
C PHE A 35 -11.24 5.36 4.20
N ASP A 36 -10.89 4.69 3.11
CA ASP A 36 -11.04 5.25 1.77
C ASP A 36 -12.51 5.23 1.34
N LYS A 37 -13.15 6.39 1.41
CA LYS A 37 -14.56 6.56 1.00
C LYS A 37 -14.76 6.40 -0.51
N LYS A 38 -13.71 6.53 -1.33
CA LYS A 38 -13.80 6.44 -2.79
C LYS A 38 -13.60 5.01 -3.29
N PHE A 39 -12.86 4.19 -2.53
CA PHE A 39 -12.67 2.78 -2.83
C PHE A 39 -13.75 1.96 -2.12
N GLU A 40 -14.90 1.82 -2.76
CA GLU A 40 -15.98 0.98 -2.25
C GLU A 40 -15.58 -0.49 -2.37
N ILE A 41 -15.35 -1.14 -1.24
CA ILE A 41 -15.07 -2.58 -1.20
C ILE A 41 -16.34 -3.29 -1.63
N SER A 42 -16.33 -3.83 -2.85
CA SER A 42 -17.45 -4.61 -3.35
C SER A 42 -17.50 -5.92 -2.57
N THR A 43 -18.46 -6.03 -1.65
CA THR A 43 -18.69 -7.22 -0.80
C THR A 43 -19.12 -8.47 -1.58
N ARG A 44 -19.34 -8.33 -2.90
CA ARG A 44 -20.05 -9.31 -3.72
C ARG A 44 -19.20 -10.45 -4.27
N VAL A 45 -17.88 -10.29 -4.35
CA VAL A 45 -17.03 -11.23 -5.11
C VAL A 45 -16.32 -12.25 -4.20
N ASP A 46 -15.93 -11.89 -2.96
CA ASP A 46 -15.04 -12.75 -2.15
C ASP A 46 -15.30 -12.73 -0.62
N ASN A 47 -16.50 -12.36 -0.18
CA ASN A 47 -16.84 -12.22 1.26
C ASN A 47 -15.86 -11.31 2.03
N TRP A 48 -15.28 -10.32 1.37
CA TRP A 48 -14.53 -9.25 2.02
C TRP A 48 -15.51 -8.14 2.39
N ASP A 49 -15.91 -8.11 3.64
CA ASP A 49 -16.66 -7.01 4.25
C ASP A 49 -15.76 -6.16 5.14
N LYS A 50 -16.32 -5.05 5.63
CA LYS A 50 -15.61 -4.11 6.49
C LYS A 50 -15.03 -4.79 7.74
N ASP A 51 -15.75 -5.73 8.34
CA ASP A 51 -15.34 -6.37 9.58
C ASP A 51 -14.17 -7.32 9.36
N LYS A 52 -14.21 -8.11 8.27
CA LYS A 52 -13.10 -8.99 7.87
C LYS A 52 -11.85 -8.20 7.49
N ILE A 53 -12.00 -7.03 6.87
CA ILE A 53 -10.87 -6.12 6.58
C ILE A 53 -10.25 -5.61 7.87
N LEU A 54 -11.06 -5.09 8.80
CA LEU A 54 -10.58 -4.57 10.08
C LEU A 54 -9.91 -5.66 10.92
N PHE A 55 -10.47 -6.87 10.91
CA PHE A 55 -9.89 -8.04 11.56
C PHE A 55 -8.52 -8.40 10.97
N THR A 56 -8.43 -8.54 9.65
CA THR A 56 -7.18 -8.87 8.96
C THR A 56 -6.12 -7.80 9.19
N TYR A 57 -6.51 -6.53 9.09
CA TYR A 57 -5.62 -5.41 9.36
C TYR A 57 -5.11 -5.41 10.81
N SER A 58 -5.95 -5.75 11.79
CA SER A 58 -5.53 -5.88 13.19
C SER A 58 -4.48 -6.97 13.37
N GLN A 59 -4.64 -8.12 12.71
CA GLN A 59 -3.62 -9.19 12.71
C GLN A 59 -2.30 -8.74 12.08
N ILE A 60 -2.35 -8.03 10.95
CA ILE A 60 -1.16 -7.46 10.30
C ILE A 60 -0.46 -6.49 11.26
N LYS A 61 -1.23 -5.58 11.88
CA LYS A 61 -0.71 -4.58 12.82
C LYS A 61 -0.02 -5.23 14.03
N GLU A 62 -0.61 -6.28 14.57
CA GLU A 62 -0.06 -7.06 15.69
C GLU A 62 1.22 -7.81 15.28
N PHE A 63 1.17 -8.56 14.19
CA PHE A 63 2.31 -9.36 13.70
C PHE A 63 3.52 -8.49 13.40
N TYR A 64 3.31 -7.35 12.73
CA TYR A 64 4.37 -6.44 12.34
C TYR A 64 4.68 -5.36 13.38
N LYS A 65 4.01 -5.36 14.55
CA LYS A 65 4.21 -4.38 15.64
C LYS A 65 4.21 -2.90 15.19
N ASN A 66 3.40 -2.56 14.20
CA ASN A 66 3.35 -1.26 13.53
C ASN A 66 4.57 -0.88 12.66
N GLU A 67 5.51 -1.79 12.43
CA GLU A 67 6.68 -1.57 11.57
C GLU A 67 6.44 -2.14 10.17
N LEU A 68 6.64 -1.32 9.13
CA LEU A 68 6.50 -1.78 7.76
C LEU A 68 7.78 -2.46 7.30
N ALA A 69 7.83 -3.79 7.30
CA ALA A 69 8.98 -4.54 6.77
C ALA A 69 9.01 -4.63 5.23
N ILE A 70 8.27 -3.79 4.49
CA ILE A 70 8.15 -3.93 3.02
C ILE A 70 9.50 -3.75 2.30
N SER A 71 10.37 -2.84 2.78
CA SER A 71 11.64 -2.55 2.12
C SER A 71 12.86 -3.25 2.74
N THR A 72 12.69 -3.84 3.92
CA THR A 72 13.75 -4.47 4.71
C THR A 72 13.61 -5.98 4.79
N ASP A 73 12.49 -6.56 4.34
CA ASP A 73 12.33 -8.00 4.26
C ASP A 73 13.32 -8.61 3.25
N PRO A 74 14.33 -9.37 3.71
CA PRO A 74 15.35 -9.93 2.83
C PRO A 74 14.82 -11.10 1.99
N LYS A 75 13.64 -11.65 2.31
CA LYS A 75 13.07 -12.85 1.70
C LYS A 75 11.53 -12.80 1.67
N PRO A 76 10.91 -12.36 0.56
CA PRO A 76 9.45 -12.40 0.39
C PRO A 76 8.86 -13.82 0.29
N VAL A 77 9.65 -14.87 0.55
CA VAL A 77 9.26 -16.30 0.43
C VAL A 77 8.10 -16.71 1.34
N HIS A 78 7.73 -15.86 2.29
CA HIS A 78 6.59 -16.08 3.18
C HIS A 78 5.25 -15.61 2.56
N ALA A 79 5.28 -14.79 1.50
CA ALA A 79 4.06 -14.39 0.80
C ALA A 79 3.47 -15.61 0.06
N GLN A 80 2.16 -15.81 0.20
CA GLN A 80 1.42 -16.90 -0.43
C GLN A 80 0.28 -16.32 -1.27
N GLN A 81 0.03 -16.94 -2.42
CA GLN A 81 -1.08 -16.53 -3.28
C GLN A 81 -2.42 -16.84 -2.59
N GLY A 82 -3.35 -15.88 -2.63
CA GLY A 82 -4.72 -16.08 -2.21
C GLY A 82 -5.57 -16.84 -3.25
N HIS A 83 -6.86 -16.99 -2.96
CA HIS A 83 -7.80 -17.74 -3.80
C HIS A 83 -8.38 -16.93 -4.98
N LEU A 84 -7.89 -15.71 -5.22
CA LEU A 84 -8.44 -14.77 -6.21
C LEU A 84 -8.10 -15.16 -7.67
N GLY A 85 -7.26 -16.18 -7.88
CA GLY A 85 -6.86 -16.64 -9.21
C GLY A 85 -5.91 -15.67 -9.95
N ASP A 86 -5.38 -14.67 -9.27
CA ASP A 86 -4.52 -13.60 -9.78
C ASP A 86 -3.02 -13.98 -9.79
N PHE A 87 -2.70 -15.23 -10.15
CA PHE A 87 -1.34 -15.76 -10.06
C PHE A 87 -0.30 -14.94 -10.83
N CYS A 88 -0.69 -14.33 -11.95
CA CYS A 88 0.15 -13.41 -12.72
C CYS A 88 0.54 -12.17 -11.89
N LEU A 89 -0.42 -11.56 -11.18
CA LEU A 89 -0.17 -10.41 -10.32
C LEU A 89 0.77 -10.82 -9.17
N PHE A 90 0.49 -11.97 -8.53
CA PHE A 90 1.35 -12.49 -7.47
C PHE A 90 2.80 -12.71 -7.95
N GLY A 91 3.00 -13.30 -9.13
CA GLY A 91 4.33 -13.49 -9.72
C GLY A 91 5.08 -12.16 -9.96
N VAL A 92 4.38 -11.12 -10.41
CA VAL A 92 4.95 -9.77 -10.57
C VAL A 92 5.34 -9.17 -9.21
N LEU A 93 4.47 -9.26 -8.20
CA LEU A 93 4.75 -8.76 -6.85
C LEU A 93 5.97 -9.46 -6.22
N MET A 94 6.06 -10.79 -6.35
CA MET A 94 7.20 -11.58 -5.87
C MET A 94 8.52 -11.21 -6.57
N THR A 95 8.44 -10.84 -7.85
CA THR A 95 9.59 -10.37 -8.62
C THR A 95 10.02 -8.96 -8.17
N LEU A 96 9.06 -8.06 -7.94
CA LEU A 96 9.30 -6.70 -7.44
C LEU A 96 9.88 -6.70 -6.02
N ALA A 97 9.43 -7.60 -5.16
CA ALA A 97 9.92 -7.73 -3.79
C ALA A 97 11.43 -8.07 -3.73
N LYS A 98 11.98 -8.72 -4.76
CA LYS A 98 13.43 -8.96 -4.90
C LYS A 98 14.21 -7.73 -5.39
N ARG A 99 13.52 -6.62 -5.71
CA ARG A 99 14.10 -5.40 -6.28
C ARG A 99 13.79 -4.20 -5.38
N PRO A 100 14.42 -4.07 -4.20
CA PRO A 100 14.06 -3.07 -3.19
C PRO A 100 14.10 -1.63 -3.70
N LYS A 101 15.00 -1.30 -4.63
CA LYS A 101 15.05 0.03 -5.25
C LYS A 101 13.79 0.35 -6.06
N LEU A 102 13.26 -0.62 -6.83
CA LEU A 102 12.01 -0.45 -7.57
C LEU A 102 10.81 -0.48 -6.62
N LEU A 103 10.83 -1.34 -5.60
CA LEU A 103 9.76 -1.41 -4.63
C LEU A 103 9.59 -0.07 -3.88
N LYS A 104 10.69 0.60 -3.51
CA LYS A 104 10.65 1.96 -2.92
C LYS A 104 10.10 3.03 -3.86
N GLN A 105 10.18 2.82 -5.18
CA GLN A 105 9.54 3.71 -6.14
C GLN A 105 8.04 3.47 -6.22
N ILE A 106 7.57 2.24 -6.02
CA ILE A 106 6.15 1.87 -6.06
C ILE A 106 5.46 2.20 -4.72
N ILE A 107 6.12 1.92 -3.60
CA ILE A 107 5.62 2.17 -2.24
C ILE A 107 6.66 3.03 -1.50
N PRO A 108 6.57 4.36 -1.59
CA PRO A 108 7.49 5.24 -0.90
C PRO A 108 7.24 5.19 0.61
N GLU A 109 8.28 4.94 1.41
CA GLU A 109 8.21 4.88 2.88
C GLU A 109 7.65 6.18 3.50
N SER A 110 7.84 7.32 2.82
CA SER A 110 7.33 8.63 3.25
C SER A 110 5.81 8.78 3.12
N CYS A 111 5.12 7.82 2.51
CA CYS A 111 3.70 7.91 2.15
C CYS A 111 2.87 6.77 2.74
N CYS A 112 3.27 6.26 3.90
CA CYS A 112 2.54 5.19 4.58
C CYS A 112 2.56 5.36 6.10
N SER A 113 1.54 4.80 6.76
CA SER A 113 1.50 4.62 8.20
C SER A 113 0.72 3.35 8.52
N VAL A 114 1.46 2.31 8.94
CA VAL A 114 0.90 1.03 9.40
C VAL A 114 0.02 1.21 10.62
N LYS A 115 0.32 2.17 11.50
CA LYS A 115 -0.47 2.43 12.71
C LYS A 115 -1.92 2.83 12.37
N HIS A 116 -2.06 3.68 11.35
CA HIS A 116 -3.32 4.29 10.92
C HIS A 116 -3.89 3.70 9.61
N GLY A 117 -3.31 2.62 9.08
CA GLY A 117 -3.86 1.86 7.97
C GLY A 117 -3.85 2.58 6.61
N ILE A 118 -2.97 3.57 6.44
CA ILE A 118 -2.89 4.36 5.22
C ILE A 118 -1.62 4.01 4.43
N PHE A 119 -1.77 3.71 3.15
CA PHE A 119 -0.67 3.40 2.23
C PHE A 119 -0.92 4.06 0.89
N HIS A 120 0.07 4.79 0.37
CA HIS A 120 0.04 5.32 -0.98
C HIS A 120 0.92 4.45 -1.90
N VAL A 121 0.34 4.00 -3.01
CA VAL A 121 1.02 3.20 -4.03
C VAL A 121 1.09 4.00 -5.33
N ARG A 122 2.30 4.14 -5.89
CA ARG A 122 2.53 4.73 -7.21
C ARG A 122 2.26 3.70 -8.29
N ARG A 123 1.36 4.02 -9.22
CA ARG A 123 1.29 3.33 -10.50
C ARG A 123 2.34 3.91 -11.41
N VAL A 124 3.25 3.09 -11.91
CA VAL A 124 4.17 3.48 -12.98
C VAL A 124 3.36 3.47 -14.27
N GLN A 125 3.13 4.63 -14.89
CA GLN A 125 2.56 4.68 -16.23
C GLN A 125 3.64 4.27 -17.23
N THR A 126 3.40 3.17 -17.94
CA THR A 126 4.17 2.73 -19.11
C THR A 126 3.51 3.20 -20.39
#